data_AF-A0AAU2YYX2-F1
#
_entry.id   AF-A0AAU2YYX2-F1
#
_cell.length_a   1.000
_cell.length_b   1.000
_cell.length_c   1.000
_cell.angle_alpha   90.00
_cell.angle_beta   90.00
_cell.angle_gamma   90.00
#
_symmetry.space_group_name_H-M   'P 1'
#
loop_
_entity.id
_entity.type
_entity.pdbx_description
1 polymer ?
#
loop_
_entity_poly.entity_id
_entity_poly.type
_entity_poly.pdbx_seq_one_letter_code
_entity_poly.pdbx_strand_id
1 'polypeptide(L)' 'MRSRIVQIVRWSTPQPQRGDTVCSAHGRETCARDLVADVYLRDAGSPRVHWTVCQQWLDHEPDVAAYEAGAEDLGQVPD' A
#
# COMPACT_ATOMS: atom_id res chain seq x y z
N MET A 1 -13.37 -7.04 -11.76
CA MET A 1 -13.30 -7.42 -10.34
C MET A 1 -12.40 -6.42 -9.64
N ARG A 2 -12.61 -6.12 -8.34
CA ARG A 2 -11.76 -5.17 -7.60
C ARG A 2 -10.59 -5.92 -6.98
N SER A 3 -9.39 -5.35 -7.10
CA SER A 3 -8.21 -5.81 -6.36
C SER A 3 -8.46 -5.63 -4.85
N ARG A 4 -7.92 -6.53 -4.01
CA ARG A 4 -8.03 -6.44 -2.55
C ARG A 4 -6.66 -6.36 -1.92
N ILE A 5 -6.47 -5.43 -0.97
CA ILE A 5 -5.27 -5.37 -0.13
C ILE A 5 -5.19 -6.63 0.73
N VAL A 6 -4.04 -7.30 0.66
CA VAL A 6 -3.73 -8.48 1.47
C VAL A 6 -2.59 -8.24 2.45
N GLN A 7 -1.76 -7.22 2.21
CA GLN A 7 -0.68 -6.83 3.11
C GLN A 7 -0.27 -5.38 2.87
N ILE A 8 0.05 -4.67 3.95
CA ILE A 8 0.73 -3.36 3.93
C ILE A 8 2.00 -3.47 4.77
N VAL A 9 3.16 -3.19 4.17
CA VAL A 9 4.46 -3.14 4.85
C VAL A 9 4.89 -1.69 4.93
N ARG A 10 4.73 -1.09 6.12
CA ARG A 10 5.16 0.29 6.39
C ARG A 10 6.66 0.33 6.63
N TRP A 11 7.34 1.29 6.02
CA TRP A 11 8.77 1.48 6.15
C TRP A 11 9.08 2.40 7.34
N SER A 12 10.15 2.09 8.07
CA SER A 12 10.61 2.96 9.16
C SER A 12 11.20 4.28 8.67
N THR A 13 11.72 4.29 7.43
CA THR A 13 12.38 5.44 6.83
C THR A 13 11.69 5.77 5.51
N PRO A 14 11.05 6.95 5.39
CA PRO A 14 10.49 7.41 4.13
C PRO A 14 11.59 7.51 3.06
N GLN A 15 11.28 7.10 1.83
CA GLN A 15 12.20 7.21 0.70
C GLN A 15 11.71 8.27 -0.29
N PRO A 16 12.59 9.13 -0.81
CA PRO A 16 12.22 10.06 -1.86
C PRO A 16 11.80 9.27 -3.11
N GLN A 17 10.85 9.80 -3.86
CA GLN A 17 10.55 9.26 -5.18
C GLN A 17 11.73 9.48 -6.12
N ARG A 18 12.10 8.43 -6.85
CA ARG A 18 13.17 8.44 -7.86
C ARG A 18 12.58 7.91 -9.16
N GLY A 19 13.20 8.20 -10.31
CA GLY A 19 12.60 7.95 -11.63
C GLY A 19 12.11 6.51 -11.88
N ASP A 20 12.64 5.53 -11.17
CA ASP A 20 12.26 4.11 -11.17
C ASP A 20 11.33 3.71 -10.00
N THR A 21 11.20 4.55 -8.98
CA THR A 21 10.45 4.33 -7.74
C THR A 21 9.47 5.49 -7.56
N VAL A 22 8.34 5.43 -8.27
CA VAL A 22 7.23 6.37 -8.14
C VAL A 22 6.08 5.72 -7.39
N CYS A 23 5.23 6.54 -6.78
CA CYS A 23 4.00 6.07 -6.17
C CYS A 23 3.19 5.29 -7.21
N SER A 24 3.17 3.96 -7.08
CA SER A 24 2.65 3.03 -8.09
C SER A 24 1.14 2.81 -7.97
N ALA A 25 0.51 3.40 -6.94
CA ALA A 25 -0.94 3.40 -6.82
C ALA A 25 -1.58 4.16 -8.00
N HIS A 26 -2.44 3.45 -8.73
CA HIS A 26 -3.13 3.87 -9.97
C HIS A 26 -3.09 5.36 -10.33
N GLY A 27 -2.33 5.68 -11.38
CA GLY A 27 -2.63 6.79 -12.29
C GLY A 27 -2.43 8.20 -11.77
N ARG A 28 -1.86 8.40 -10.58
CA ARG A 28 -1.42 9.73 -10.14
C ARG A 28 0.10 9.82 -10.27
N GLU A 29 0.54 10.48 -11.33
CA GLU A 29 1.96 10.79 -11.60
C GLU A 29 2.61 11.66 -10.50
N THR A 30 1.81 12.20 -9.59
CA THR A 30 2.25 13.15 -8.58
C THR A 30 1.78 12.73 -7.20
N CYS A 31 2.42 11.72 -6.62
CA CYS A 31 2.78 11.94 -5.24
C CYS A 31 4.04 12.80 -5.28
N ALA A 32 4.07 13.96 -4.63
CA ALA A 32 5.31 14.76 -4.49
C ALA A 32 6.01 14.44 -3.15
N ARG A 33 5.50 13.42 -2.44
CA ARG A 33 5.85 13.08 -1.08
C ARG A 33 6.65 11.79 -1.03
N ASP A 34 7.37 11.59 0.06
CA ASP A 34 8.14 10.37 0.26
C ASP A 34 7.24 9.12 0.25
N LEU A 35 7.79 8.05 -0.28
CA LEU A 35 7.27 6.70 -0.25
C LEU A 35 7.48 6.13 1.15
N VAL A 36 6.45 5.47 1.68
CA VAL A 36 6.43 5.05 3.10
C VAL A 36 5.94 3.62 3.28
N ALA A 37 5.42 2.97 2.24
CA ALA A 37 4.96 1.60 2.37
C ALA A 37 4.93 0.84 1.04
N ASP A 38 5.02 -0.47 1.16
CA ASP A 38 4.66 -1.43 0.12
C ASP A 38 3.28 -2.02 0.40
N VAL A 39 2.45 -2.08 -0.64
CA VAL A 39 1.09 -2.60 -0.61
C VAL A 39 1.03 -3.79 -1.56
N TYR A 40 0.56 -4.92 -1.04
CA TYR A 40 0.35 -6.12 -1.81
C TYR A 40 -1.14 -6.36 -1.99
N LEU A 41 -1.53 -6.56 -3.24
CA LEU A 41 -2.91 -6.78 -3.66
C LEU A 41 -3.07 -8.17 -4.23
N ARG A 42 -4.25 -8.75 -4.04
CA ARG A 42 -4.72 -9.91 -4.79
C ARG A 42 -5.74 -9.45 -5.82
N ASP A 43 -5.53 -9.80 -7.07
CA ASP A 43 -6.49 -9.58 -8.16
C ASP A 43 -6.97 -10.91 -8.74
N ALA A 44 -8.13 -10.91 -9.41
CA ALA A 44 -8.68 -12.07 -10.07
C ALA A 44 -7.90 -12.38 -11.36
N GLY A 45 -6.74 -13.04 -11.20
CA GLY A 45 -5.90 -13.49 -12.32
C GLY A 45 -4.41 -13.23 -12.12
N SER A 46 -4.01 -12.46 -11.11
CA SER A 46 -2.60 -12.27 -10.74
C SER A 46 -2.38 -12.63 -9.28
N PRO A 47 -1.39 -13.48 -8.95
CA PRO A 47 -1.19 -13.98 -7.60
C PRO A 47 -0.79 -12.89 -6.61
N ARG A 48 -0.18 -11.78 -7.07
CA ARG A 48 0.20 -10.65 -6.21
C ARG A 48 0.60 -9.45 -7.07
N VAL A 49 -0.13 -8.34 -6.96
CA VAL A 49 0.31 -7.04 -7.48
C VAL A 49 0.96 -6.28 -6.33
N HIS A 50 2.15 -5.71 -6.57
CA HIS A 50 2.91 -4.96 -5.57
C HIS A 50 2.96 -3.49 -5.99
N TRP A 51 2.56 -2.60 -5.08
CA TRP A 51 2.65 -1.15 -5.24
C TRP A 51 3.48 -0.55 -4.12
N THR A 52 4.35 0.39 -4.45
CA THR A 52 4.97 1.25 -3.45
C THR A 52 4.22 2.58 -3.40
N VAL A 53 3.83 3.04 -2.20
CA VAL A 53 2.89 4.14 -2.00
C VAL A 53 3.43 5.19 -1.04
N CYS A 54 2.91 6.42 -1.18
CA CYS A 54 3.19 7.54 -0.28
C CYS A 54 2.13 7.68 0.82
N GLN A 55 2.43 8.46 1.86
CA GLN A 55 1.53 8.64 3.01
C GLN A 55 0.14 9.16 2.60
N GLN A 56 0.07 10.07 1.63
CA GLN A 56 -1.21 10.61 1.16
C GLN A 56 -2.14 9.52 0.62
N TRP A 57 -1.62 8.52 -0.06
CA TRP A 57 -2.44 7.43 -0.56
C TRP A 57 -2.97 6.57 0.59
N LEU A 58 -2.12 6.26 1.58
CA LEU A 58 -2.52 5.49 2.78
C LEU A 58 -3.64 6.20 3.56
N ASP A 59 -3.61 7.53 3.64
CA ASP A 59 -4.60 8.30 4.37
C ASP A 59 -5.97 8.41 3.66
N HIS A 60 -6.01 8.19 2.33
CA HIS A 60 -7.21 8.46 1.53
C HIS A 60 -7.78 7.24 0.81
N GLU A 61 -7.05 6.13 0.72
CA GLU A 61 -7.54 4.91 0.09
C GLU A 61 -8.52 4.18 1.02
N PRO A 62 -9.82 4.08 0.70
CA PRO A 62 -10.80 3.40 1.55
C PRO A 62 -10.47 1.92 1.80
N ASP A 63 -9.80 1.25 0.85
CA ASP A 63 -9.40 -0.15 1.00
C ASP A 63 -8.33 -0.33 2.10
N VAL A 64 -7.55 0.71 2.42
CA VAL A 64 -6.58 0.69 3.53
C VAL A 64 -7.31 0.61 4.88
N ALA A 65 -8.31 1.47 5.08
CA ALA A 65 -9.13 1.44 6.29
C ALA A 65 -9.85 0.10 6.46
N ALA A 66 -10.37 -0.47 5.36
CA ALA A 66 -11.01 -1.78 5.38
C ALA A 66 -10.01 -2.92 5.70
N TYR A 67 -8.78 -2.84 5.21
CA TYR A 67 -7.71 -3.79 5.56
C TYR A 67 -7.32 -3.68 7.03
N GLU A 68 -7.10 -2.46 7.53
CA GLU A 68 -6.69 -2.21 8.91
C GLU A 68 -7.76 -2.64 9.91
N ALA A 69 -9.03 -2.31 9.66
CA ALA A 69 -10.16 -2.76 10.49
C ALA A 69 -10.31 -4.30 10.52
N GLY A 70 -9.92 -4.99 9.44
CA GLY A 70 -9.87 -6.46 9.40
C GLY A 70 -8.58 -7.08 9.96
N ALA A 71 -7.49 -6.32 10.02
CA ALA A 71 -6.22 -6.75 10.61
C ALA A 71 -6.26 -6.70 12.15
N GLU A 72 -7.04 -5.79 12.73
CA GLU A 72 -7.31 -5.77 14.17
C GLU A 72 -8.03 -7.05 14.66
N ASP A 73 -8.81 -7.70 13.78
CA ASP A 73 -9.49 -8.98 14.08
C ASP A 73 -8.53 -10.19 14.01
N LEU A 74 -7.38 -10.04 13.32
CA LEU A 74 -6.36 -11.08 13.14
C LEU A 74 -5.09 -10.84 13.95
N GLY A 75 -5.20 -10.12 15.07
CA GLY A 75 -4.27 -10.18 16.19
C GLY A 75 -2.81 -10.32 15.79
N GLN A 76 -2.15 -9.17 15.65
CA GLN A 76 -0.74 -8.97 15.97
C GLN A 76 -0.16 -10.18 16.71
N VAL A 77 0.63 -11.01 16.02
CA VAL A 77 1.47 -12.01 16.67
C VAL A 77 2.73 -11.25 17.07
N PRO A 78 2.95 -10.93 18.35
CA PRO A 78 4.27 -10.50 18.78
C PRO A 78 5.17 -11.75 18.81
N ASP A 79 6.39 -11.59 18.32
CA ASP A 79 7.52 -12.50 18.58
C ASP A 79 7.88 -12.46 20.08
#